data_AF-A0A1I6DI44-F1
#
_entry.id   AF-A0A1I6DI44-F1
#
_cell.length_a   1.000
_cell.length_b   1.000
_cell.length_c   1.000
_cell.angle_alpha   90.00
_cell.angle_beta   90.00
_cell.angle_gamma   90.00
#
_symmetry.space_group_name_H-M   'P 1'
#
loop_
_entity.id
_entity.type
_entity.pdbx_description
1 polymer ?
#
loop_
_entity_poly.entity_id
_entity_poly.type
_entity_poly.pdbx_seq_one_letter_code
_entity_poly.pdbx_strand_id
1 'polypeptide(L)'
;MIVTTELDETSLRQLRVNAVEKLDNAVCTALTDIEAERAREILNEALDGCAAIDAEVQPHVLASVQAAGEHLGHGERMEARTLLTVAHRLLARLPAVIMRDSSPVIAGNRQRWTSSTK
;
A
#
# COMPACT_ATOMS: atom_id res chain seq x y z
N MET A 1 30.24 3.76 13.25
CA MET A 1 29.48 2.55 12.90
C MET A 1 28.04 2.97 12.63
N ILE A 2 27.64 3.03 11.36
CA ILE A 2 26.32 3.53 10.90
C ILE A 2 25.57 2.44 10.11
N VAL A 3 26.15 1.23 10.02
CA VAL A 3 25.74 0.19 9.08
C VAL A 3 24.48 -0.58 9.53
N THR A 4 24.13 -0.53 10.82
CA THR A 4 23.02 -1.34 11.35
C THR A 4 21.64 -0.73 11.13
N THR A 5 21.52 0.60 11.00
CA THR A 5 20.23 1.28 10.87
C THR A 5 19.65 1.18 9.45
N GLU A 6 20.49 1.15 8.41
CA GLU A 6 20.01 1.05 7.03
C GLU A 6 19.50 -0.35 6.67
N LEU A 7 20.09 -1.40 7.25
CA LEU A 7 19.60 -2.78 7.12
C LEU A 7 18.23 -2.98 7.78
N ASP A 8 17.96 -2.27 8.87
CA ASP A 8 16.67 -2.33 9.57
C ASP A 8 15.57 -1.62 8.79
N GLU A 9 15.86 -0.43 8.25
CA GLU A 9 14.92 0.35 7.42
C GLU A 9 14.56 -0.36 6.11
N THR A 10 15.55 -0.97 5.46
CA THR A 10 15.31 -1.76 4.24
C THR A 10 14.46 -3.00 4.52
N SER A 11 14.70 -3.69 5.65
CA SER A 11 13.88 -4.83 6.09
C SER A 11 12.46 -4.41 6.41
N LEU A 12 12.27 -3.30 7.12
CA LEU A 12 10.96 -2.76 7.44
C LEU A 12 10.18 -2.34 6.18
N ARG A 13 10.86 -1.72 5.22
CA ARG A 13 10.27 -1.38 3.92
C ARG A 13 9.78 -2.62 3.17
N GLN A 14 10.56 -3.70 3.17
CA GLN A 14 10.16 -4.97 2.58
C GLN A 14 8.95 -5.58 3.28
N LEU A 15 8.90 -5.52 4.62
CA LEU A 15 7.73 -5.98 5.38
C LEU A 15 6.47 -5.18 5.02
N ARG A 16 6.59 -3.86 4.84
CA ARG A 16 5.50 -2.98 4.39
C ARG A 16 4.99 -3.35 3.01
N VAL A 17 5.88 -3.57 2.05
CA VAL A 17 5.49 -4.03 0.70
C VAL A 17 4.78 -5.39 0.78
N ASN A 18 5.34 -6.34 1.52
CA ASN A 18 4.77 -7.68 1.68
C ASN A 18 3.38 -7.64 2.33
N ALA A 19 3.12 -6.72 3.26
CA ALA A 19 1.79 -6.56 3.86
C ALA A 19 0.75 -6.07 2.85
N VAL A 20 1.12 -5.09 2.00
CA VAL A 20 0.24 -4.60 0.93
C VAL A 20 -0.02 -5.69 -0.11
N GLU A 21 0.98 -6.51 -0.44
CA GLU A 21 0.80 -7.67 -1.32
C GLU A 21 -0.14 -8.71 -0.70
N LYS A 22 -0.02 -8.98 0.61
CA LYS A 22 -0.96 -9.85 1.32
C LYS A 22 -2.40 -9.30 1.30
N LEU A 23 -2.57 -7.98 1.37
CA LEU A 23 -3.88 -7.34 1.22
C LEU A 23 -4.46 -7.56 -0.18
N ASP A 24 -3.68 -7.39 -1.25
CA ASP A 24 -4.16 -7.66 -2.62
C ASP A 24 -4.52 -9.14 -2.82
N ASN A 25 -3.72 -10.05 -2.27
CA ASN A 25 -4.02 -11.47 -2.27
C ASN A 25 -5.32 -11.80 -1.51
N ALA A 26 -5.55 -11.18 -0.36
CA ALA A 26 -6.79 -11.30 0.40
C ALA A 26 -8.00 -10.78 -0.40
N VAL A 27 -7.87 -9.65 -1.10
CA VAL A 27 -8.91 -9.10 -1.99
C VAL A 27 -9.21 -10.06 -3.14
N CYS A 28 -8.20 -10.60 -3.80
CA CYS A 28 -8.39 -11.59 -4.87
C CYS A 28 -9.06 -12.87 -4.36
N THR A 29 -8.66 -13.31 -3.17
CA THR A 29 -9.20 -14.48 -2.48
C THR A 29 -10.70 -14.28 -2.16
N ALA A 30 -11.08 -13.10 -1.66
CA ALA A 30 -12.47 -12.73 -1.42
C ALA A 30 -13.30 -12.60 -2.71
N LEU A 31 -12.70 -12.11 -3.82
CA LEU A 31 -13.37 -12.01 -5.13
C LEU A 31 -13.71 -13.35 -5.78
N THR A 32 -12.97 -14.41 -5.43
CA THR A 32 -13.09 -15.74 -6.06
C THR A 32 -14.26 -16.57 -5.50
N ASP A 33 -15.10 -15.97 -4.65
CA ASP A 33 -16.27 -16.59 -4.04
C ASP A 33 -15.90 -17.59 -2.93
N ILE A 34 -15.42 -17.00 -1.84
CA ILE A 34 -15.31 -17.69 -0.56
C ILE A 34 -16.50 -17.26 0.29
N GLU A 35 -17.08 -18.20 1.03
CA GLU A 35 -18.07 -17.98 2.09
C GLU A 35 -17.90 -16.60 2.75
N ALA A 36 -18.97 -15.80 2.77
CA ALA A 36 -18.89 -14.37 3.09
C ALA A 36 -18.21 -14.08 4.44
N GLU A 37 -18.43 -14.94 5.43
CA GLU A 37 -17.80 -14.84 6.74
C GLU A 37 -16.28 -15.04 6.65
N ARG A 38 -15.85 -16.09 5.96
CA ARG A 38 -14.43 -16.39 5.75
C ARG A 38 -13.74 -15.31 4.91
N ALA A 39 -14.43 -14.75 3.92
CA ALA A 39 -13.92 -13.61 3.16
C ALA A 39 -13.69 -12.40 4.08
N ARG A 40 -14.63 -12.11 4.99
CA ARG A 40 -14.50 -11.01 5.95
C ARG A 40 -13.32 -11.22 6.91
N GLU A 41 -13.15 -12.43 7.43
CA GLU A 41 -12.02 -12.79 8.29
C GLU A 41 -10.67 -12.55 7.59
N ILE A 42 -10.53 -13.02 6.35
CA ILE A 42 -9.31 -12.86 5.54
C ILE A 42 -9.00 -11.38 5.28
N LEU A 43 -10.01 -10.57 4.95
CA LEU A 43 -9.84 -9.14 4.73
C LEU A 43 -9.41 -8.42 6.01
N ASN A 44 -10.03 -8.76 7.15
CA ASN A 44 -9.68 -8.17 8.45
C ASN A 44 -8.24 -8.53 8.86
N GLU A 45 -7.85 -9.79 8.74
CA GLU A 45 -6.48 -10.24 9.05
C GLU A 45 -5.44 -9.48 8.21
N ALA A 46 -5.73 -9.27 6.91
CA ALA A 46 -4.82 -8.54 6.04
C ALA A 46 -4.74 -7.04 6.38
N LEU A 47 -5.86 -6.41 6.78
CA LEU A 47 -5.89 -5.03 7.25
C LEU A 47 -5.13 -4.85 8.57
N ASP A 48 -5.34 -5.75 9.52
CA ASP A 48 -4.62 -5.77 10.80
C ASP A 48 -3.12 -5.97 10.57
N GLY A 49 -2.75 -6.85 9.64
CA GLY A 49 -1.37 -7.05 9.22
C GLY A 49 -0.73 -5.78 8.64
N CYS A 50 -1.47 -5.00 7.85
CA CYS A 50 -1.00 -3.71 7.35
C CYS A 50 -0.85 -2.68 8.48
N ALA A 51 -1.80 -2.62 9.41
CA ALA A 51 -1.78 -1.68 10.54
C ALA A 51 -0.65 -1.98 11.53
N ALA A 52 -0.39 -3.26 11.82
CA ALA A 52 0.62 -3.70 12.78
C ALA A 52 2.06 -3.28 12.41
N ILE A 53 2.32 -3.08 11.12
CA ILE A 53 3.63 -2.71 10.58
C ILE A 53 3.62 -1.33 9.91
N ASP A 54 2.55 -0.56 10.10
CA ASP A 54 2.37 0.80 9.57
C ASP A 54 2.62 0.84 8.06
N ALA A 55 1.96 -0.06 7.32
CA ALA A 55 2.02 -0.11 5.88
C ALA A 55 1.26 1.08 5.28
N GLU A 56 1.87 1.74 4.28
CA GLU A 56 1.22 2.82 3.56
C GLU A 56 0.19 2.25 2.57
N VAL A 57 -1.04 2.08 3.05
CA VAL A 57 -2.19 1.70 2.22
C VAL A 57 -2.96 2.95 1.82
N GLN A 58 -3.29 3.08 0.53
CA GLN A 58 -4.09 4.21 0.06
C GLN A 58 -5.45 4.25 0.79
N PRO A 59 -5.91 5.43 1.26
CA PRO A 59 -7.20 5.55 1.97
C PRO A 59 -8.39 4.99 1.19
N HIS A 60 -8.39 5.13 -0.14
CA HIS A 60 -9.45 4.60 -1.00
C HIS A 60 -9.48 3.07 -1.05
N VAL A 61 -8.32 2.41 -0.91
CA VAL A 61 -8.24 0.94 -0.79
C VAL A 61 -8.83 0.52 0.55
N LEU A 62 -8.39 1.15 1.64
CA LEU A 62 -8.90 0.86 2.99
C LEU A 62 -10.43 0.99 3.06
N ALA A 63 -10.95 2.13 2.59
CA ALA A 63 -12.39 2.39 2.58
C ALA A 63 -13.16 1.35 1.74
N SER A 64 -12.63 0.97 0.58
CA SER A 64 -13.27 -0.04 -0.28
C SER A 64 -13.29 -1.42 0.37
N VAL A 65 -12.19 -1.83 1.01
CA VAL A 65 -12.09 -3.13 1.67
C VAL A 65 -12.98 -3.20 2.92
N GLN A 66 -12.99 -2.14 3.73
CA GLN A 66 -13.85 -2.05 4.93
C GLN A 66 -15.34 -2.09 4.54
N ALA A 67 -15.75 -1.27 3.58
CA ALA A 67 -17.12 -1.27 3.08
C ALA A 67 -17.51 -2.65 2.50
N ALA A 68 -16.61 -3.30 1.78
CA ALA A 68 -16.85 -4.66 1.29
C ALA A 68 -17.09 -5.66 2.45
N GLY A 69 -16.30 -5.57 3.53
CA GLY A 69 -16.48 -6.37 4.73
C GLY A 69 -17.85 -6.16 5.40
N GLU A 70 -18.34 -4.92 5.44
CA GLU A 70 -19.69 -4.59 5.92
C GLU A 70 -20.78 -5.22 5.04
N HIS A 71 -20.69 -5.08 3.72
CA HIS A 71 -21.63 -5.69 2.78
C HIS A 71 -21.63 -7.23 2.86
N LEU A 72 -20.45 -7.85 3.03
CA LEU A 72 -20.35 -9.30 3.26
C LEU A 72 -21.09 -9.74 4.52
N GLY A 73 -21.01 -8.94 5.60
CA GLY A 73 -21.75 -9.19 6.84
C GLY A 73 -23.27 -9.16 6.70
N HIS A 74 -23.78 -8.43 5.70
CA HIS A 74 -25.21 -8.34 5.38
C HIS A 74 -25.64 -9.28 4.24
N GLY A 75 -24.71 -10.04 3.65
CA GLY A 75 -24.99 -10.91 2.51
C GLY A 75 -25.14 -10.18 1.17
N GLU A 76 -24.76 -8.90 1.10
CA GLU A 76 -24.80 -8.03 -0.07
C GLU A 76 -23.60 -8.31 -1.00
N ARG A 77 -23.59 -9.51 -1.59
CA ARG A 77 -22.42 -10.04 -2.32
C ARG A 77 -22.06 -9.23 -3.57
N MET A 78 -23.03 -8.61 -4.24
CA MET A 78 -22.80 -7.84 -5.47
C MET A 78 -22.11 -6.51 -5.18
N GLU A 79 -22.52 -5.85 -4.11
CA GLU A 79 -21.97 -4.61 -3.58
C GLU A 79 -20.54 -4.87 -3.09
N ALA A 80 -20.36 -5.92 -2.27
CA ALA A 80 -19.05 -6.36 -1.81
C ALA A 80 -18.10 -6.66 -2.97
N ARG A 81 -18.53 -7.43 -3.97
CA ARG A 81 -17.74 -7.74 -5.17
C ARG A 81 -17.34 -6.48 -5.95
N THR A 82 -18.25 -5.52 -6.06
CA THR A 82 -17.98 -4.24 -6.73
C THR A 82 -16.86 -3.48 -6.02
N LEU A 83 -16.95 -3.35 -4.69
CA LEU A 83 -15.96 -2.66 -3.87
C LEU A 83 -14.59 -3.37 -3.88
N LEU A 84 -14.57 -4.70 -3.77
CA LEU A 84 -13.35 -5.50 -3.88
C LEU A 84 -12.71 -5.37 -5.27
N THR A 85 -13.50 -5.27 -6.33
CA THR A 85 -12.99 -5.01 -7.68
C THR A 85 -12.34 -3.62 -7.77
N VAL A 86 -12.91 -2.61 -7.12
CA VAL A 86 -12.31 -1.27 -7.04
C VAL A 86 -11.00 -1.33 -6.25
N ALA A 87 -10.99 -1.98 -5.09
CA ALA A 87 -9.81 -2.15 -4.25
C ALA A 87 -8.66 -2.83 -5.03
N HIS A 88 -8.95 -3.95 -5.70
CA HIS A 88 -7.97 -4.67 -6.52
C HIS A 88 -7.40 -3.78 -7.64
N ARG A 89 -8.24 -3.02 -8.33
CA ARG A 89 -7.76 -2.08 -9.37
C ARG A 89 -6.88 -0.98 -8.82
N LEU A 90 -7.16 -0.48 -7.63
CA LEU A 90 -6.34 0.55 -6.98
C LEU A 90 -4.99 -0.02 -6.53
N LEU A 91 -4.98 -1.26 -6.01
CA LEU A 91 -3.78 -2.00 -5.64
C LEU A 91 -2.93 -2.35 -6.86
N ALA A 92 -3.53 -2.85 -7.94
CA ALA A 92 -2.84 -3.18 -9.19
C ALA A 92 -2.29 -1.93 -9.93
N ARG A 93 -2.85 -0.75 -9.65
CA ARG A 93 -2.34 0.53 -10.18
C ARG A 93 -1.19 1.11 -9.36
N LEU A 94 -0.89 0.55 -8.19
CA LEU A 94 0.35 0.86 -7.51
C LEU A 94 1.48 0.26 -8.35
N PRO A 95 2.44 1.06 -8.84
CA PRO A 95 3.64 0.47 -9.39
C PRO A 95 4.29 -0.33 -8.25
N ALA A 96 4.80 -1.53 -8.55
CA ALA A 96 5.68 -2.33 -7.69
C ALA A 96 7.02 -1.61 -7.37
N VAL A 97 7.03 -0.27 -7.37
CA VAL A 97 8.16 0.63 -7.32
C VAL A 97 7.87 1.66 -6.25
N ILE A 98 7.94 1.23 -5.00
CA ILE A 98 8.60 2.04 -3.98
C ILE A 98 10.05 1.52 -3.91
N MET A 99 10.75 1.63 -5.04
CA MET A 99 12.18 1.90 -5.13
C MET A 99 12.30 3.39 -5.47
N ARG A 100 11.68 4.25 -4.63
CA ARG A 100 12.09 5.65 -4.57
C ARG A 100 13.42 5.63 -3.84
N ASP A 101 14.50 5.53 -4.62
CA ASP A 101 15.81 5.94 -4.19
C ASP A 101 15.72 7.42 -3.85
N SER A 102 15.95 7.74 -2.59
CA SER A 102 16.24 9.09 -2.12
C SER A 102 17.59 9.51 -2.71
N SER A 103 17.60 9.92 -3.98
CA SER A 103 18.69 10.71 -4.54
C SER A 103 18.41 12.18 -4.22
N PRO A 104 19.25 12.88 -3.42
CA PRO A 104 19.07 14.30 -3.17
C PRO A 104 19.51 15.10 -4.40
N VAL A 105 18.56 15.53 -5.24
CA VAL A 105 18.83 16.48 -6.32
C VAL A 105 18.80 17.92 -5.79
N ILE A 106 20.03 18.39 -5.53
CA ILE A 106 20.58 19.73 -5.83
C ILE A 106 19.99 20.94 -5.08
N ALA A 107 20.71 21.31 -4.01
CA ALA A 107 20.80 22.69 -3.55
C ALA A 107 21.40 23.56 -4.68
N GLY A 108 20.57 24.43 -5.27
CA GLY A 108 21.00 25.44 -6.23
C GLY A 108 21.97 26.41 -5.58
N ASN A 109 23.27 26.18 -5.74
CA ASN A 109 24.30 27.09 -5.25
C ASN A 109 24.52 28.19 -6.28
N ARG A 110 24.05 29.39 -5.92
CA ARG A 110 24.23 30.67 -6.58
C ARG A 110 25.73 30.99 -6.68
N GLN A 111 26.32 30.88 -7.86
CA GLN A 111 27.61 31.50 -8.17
C GLN A 111 27.41 32.65 -9.16
N ARG A 112 27.24 33.83 -8.54
CA ARG A 112 27.46 35.16 -9.08
C ARG A 112 28.91 35.24 -9.58
N TRP A 113 29.13 35.37 -10.88
CA TRP A 113 30.38 35.88 -11.43
C TRP A 113 30.09 37.10 -12.29
N THR A 114 30.68 38.20 -11.85
CA THR A 114 30.50 39.56 -12.33
C THR A 114 31.26 39.78 -13.63
N SER A 115 30.62 40.43 -14.60
CA SER A 115 31.28 40.99 -15.78
C SER A 115 32.15 42.20 -15.40
N SER A 116 33.46 42.11 -15.65
CA SER A 116 34.44 43.21 -15.68
C SER A 116 35.77 42.60 -16.10
N THR A 117 36.56 43.08 -17.05
CA THR A 117 36.74 44.42 -17.60
C THR A 117 37.20 44.36 -19.07
N LYS A 118 37.03 45.49 -19.76
CA LYS A 118 37.70 45.84 -21.00
C LYS A 118 39.11 46.33 -20.73
#